data_AF-A0A359B9B9-F1
#
_entry.id   AF-A0A359B9B9-F1
#
_cell.length_a   1.000
_cell.length_b   1.000
_cell.length_c   1.000
_cell.angle_alpha   90.00
_cell.angle_beta   90.00
_cell.angle_gamma   90.00
#
_symmetry.space_group_name_H-M   'P 1'
#
loop_
_entity.id
_entity.type
_entity.pdbx_description
1 polymer ?
#
loop_
_entity_poly.entity_id
_entity_poly.type
_entity_poly.pdbx_seq_one_letter_code
_entity_poly.pdbx_strand_id
1 'polypeptide(L)'
;MEKYKILSASIVFLALSVLFGGMWIGNSLNNNAGMRLKESNVNQSEKALITVDEASTFLGISAEEIQEIISNELQHMDKYHSFTGKMFPYIKLNNNFYFNKDELNEWVQEKASRRTNFDYYPVL
;
A
#
# COMPACT_ATOMS: atom_id res chain seq x y z
N MET A 1 -4.13 10.06 56.00
CA MET A 1 -4.77 9.00 55.18
C MET A 1 -5.65 9.55 54.05
N GLU A 2 -6.34 10.67 54.24
CA GLU A 2 -7.27 11.25 53.23
C GLU A 2 -6.61 11.64 51.89
N LYS A 3 -5.37 12.16 51.91
CA LYS A 3 -4.67 12.63 50.69
C LYS A 3 -4.38 11.50 49.68
N TYR A 4 -4.10 10.29 50.15
CA TYR A 4 -3.79 9.13 49.30
C TYR A 4 -5.05 8.58 48.61
N LYS A 5 -6.23 8.79 49.21
CA LYS A 5 -7.53 8.43 48.61
C LYS A 5 -7.86 9.31 47.42
N ILE A 6 -7.56 10.61 47.50
CA ILE A 6 -7.78 11.58 46.41
C ILE A 6 -6.84 11.31 45.22
N LEU A 7 -5.57 10.97 45.51
CA LEU A 7 -4.61 10.54 44.49
C LEU A 7 -5.06 9.25 43.79
N SER A 8 -5.52 8.27 44.56
CA SER A 8 -6.02 7.00 44.02
C SER A 8 -7.29 7.18 43.18
N ALA A 9 -8.20 8.07 43.57
CA ALA A 9 -9.39 8.37 42.77
C ALA A 9 -9.01 9.00 41.42
N SER A 10 -8.05 9.94 41.42
CA SER A 10 -7.64 10.66 40.21
C SER A 10 -7.03 9.75 39.15
N ILE A 11 -6.23 8.76 39.55
CA ILE A 11 -5.61 7.84 38.58
C ILE A 11 -6.63 6.87 37.97
N VAL A 12 -7.66 6.50 38.73
CA VAL A 12 -8.78 5.69 38.21
C VAL A 12 -9.60 6.48 37.19
N PHE A 13 -9.90 7.74 37.47
CA PHE A 13 -10.59 8.62 36.51
C PHE A 13 -9.76 8.88 35.25
N LEU A 14 -8.44 9.03 35.39
CA LEU A 14 -7.54 9.21 34.25
C LEU A 14 -7.53 7.97 33.35
N ALA A 15 -7.41 6.78 33.95
CA ALA A 15 -7.43 5.51 33.21
C ALA A 15 -8.75 5.32 32.44
N LEU A 16 -9.89 5.63 33.07
CA LEU A 16 -11.20 5.57 32.42
C LEU A 16 -11.28 6.49 31.20
N SER A 17 -10.82 7.74 31.33
CA SER A 17 -10.83 8.71 30.22
C SER A 17 -10.02 8.22 29.01
N VAL A 18 -8.83 7.67 29.25
CA VAL A 18 -7.96 7.14 28.18
C VAL A 18 -8.61 5.93 27.49
N LEU A 19 -9.25 5.03 28.24
CA LEU A 19 -9.97 3.89 27.66
C LEU A 19 -11.14 4.33 26.79
N PHE A 20 -11.95 5.29 27.25
CA PHE A 20 -13.07 5.82 26.46
C PHE A 20 -12.60 6.54 25.20
N GLY A 21 -11.54 7.36 25.30
CA GLY A 21 -10.95 8.04 24.14
C GLY A 21 -10.39 7.05 23.11
N GLY A 22 -9.65 6.05 23.57
CA GLY A 22 -9.10 4.99 22.73
C GLY A 22 -10.18 4.14 22.06
N MET A 23 -11.28 3.84 22.76
CA MET A 23 -12.41 3.09 22.21
C MET A 23 -13.20 3.90 21.18
N TRP A 24 -13.37 5.21 21.37
CA TRP A 24 -14.05 6.09 20.42
C TRP A 24 -13.22 6.33 19.14
N ILE A 25 -11.93 6.63 19.29
CA ILE A 25 -10.99 6.72 18.17
C ILE A 25 -10.84 5.38 17.48
N GLY A 26 -10.75 4.29 18.23
CA GLY A 26 -10.60 2.93 17.71
C GLY A 26 -11.83 2.46 16.95
N ASN A 27 -13.05 2.78 17.39
CA ASN A 27 -14.28 2.45 16.66
C ASN A 27 -14.47 3.35 15.43
N SER A 28 -14.09 4.62 15.52
CA SER A 28 -14.05 5.52 14.35
C SER A 28 -13.03 5.01 13.32
N LEU A 29 -11.83 4.62 13.76
CA LEU A 29 -10.82 4.04 12.90
C LEU A 29 -11.18 2.64 12.45
N ASN A 30 -11.91 1.81 13.19
CA ASN A 30 -12.36 0.50 12.69
C ASN A 30 -13.40 0.66 11.57
N ASN A 31 -14.31 1.63 11.71
CA ASN A 31 -15.24 2.02 10.66
C ASN A 31 -14.53 2.69 9.46
N ASN A 32 -13.34 3.27 9.65
CA ASN A 32 -12.54 3.92 8.61
C ASN A 32 -11.26 3.13 8.20
N ALA A 33 -10.97 2.00 8.81
CA ALA A 33 -9.86 1.08 8.51
C ALA A 33 -10.27 0.15 7.38
N GLY A 34 -11.58 0.04 7.15
CA GLY A 34 -12.13 -0.03 5.80
C GLY A 34 -12.06 1.33 5.12
N MET A 35 -10.88 1.95 4.97
CA MET A 35 -10.65 2.93 3.90
C MET A 35 -10.59 2.15 2.58
N ARG A 36 -11.68 1.39 2.32
CA ARG A 36 -12.16 1.15 0.98
C ARG A 36 -12.35 2.56 0.45
N LEU A 37 -11.37 3.00 -0.35
CA LEU A 37 -11.56 4.07 -1.31
C LEU A 37 -13.00 3.94 -1.79
N LYS A 38 -13.82 4.96 -1.53
CA LYS A 38 -15.18 5.04 -2.04
C LYS A 38 -15.12 4.50 -3.45
N GLU A 39 -15.70 3.32 -3.64
CA GLU A 39 -15.84 2.70 -4.94
C GLU A 39 -16.82 3.61 -5.67
N SER A 40 -16.25 4.68 -6.23
CA SER A 40 -16.92 5.48 -7.22
C SER A 40 -17.32 4.45 -8.26
N ASN A 41 -18.62 4.26 -8.42
CA ASN A 41 -19.24 3.34 -9.37
C ASN A 41 -18.86 3.80 -10.80
N VAL A 42 -17.59 3.68 -11.15
CA VAL A 42 -17.10 3.65 -12.50
C VAL A 42 -17.33 2.21 -12.89
N ASN A 43 -18.28 1.99 -13.80
CA ASN A 43 -18.63 0.66 -14.29
C ASN A 43 -17.35 -0.15 -14.54
N GLN A 44 -17.20 -1.26 -13.83
CA GLN A 44 -15.98 -2.09 -13.78
C GLN A 44 -15.52 -2.58 -15.17
N SER A 45 -16.40 -2.50 -16.17
CA SER A 45 -16.16 -2.88 -17.56
C SER A 45 -15.40 -1.84 -18.41
N GLU A 46 -15.28 -0.57 -17.97
CA GLU A 46 -14.63 0.52 -18.75
C GLU A 46 -13.50 1.22 -17.99
N LYS A 47 -13.02 0.63 -16.89
CA LYS A 47 -11.98 1.25 -16.08
C LYS A 47 -10.62 1.16 -16.79
N ALA A 48 -10.15 2.28 -17.33
CA ALA A 48 -8.84 2.38 -17.99
C ALA A 48 -7.65 2.14 -17.04
N LEU A 49 -7.88 2.21 -15.72
CA LEU A 49 -6.88 2.05 -14.67
C LEU A 49 -7.35 1.07 -13.61
N ILE A 50 -6.51 0.12 -13.21
CA ILE A 50 -6.78 -0.84 -12.14
C ILE A 50 -6.00 -0.51 -10.88
N THR A 51 -6.48 -0.95 -9.72
CA THR A 51 -5.78 -0.81 -8.43
C THR A 51 -4.68 -1.85 -8.26
N VAL A 52 -3.89 -1.75 -7.19
CA VAL A 52 -2.89 -2.77 -6.82
C VAL A 52 -3.52 -4.14 -6.63
N ASP A 53 -4.68 -4.24 -5.98
CA ASP A 53 -5.37 -5.53 -5.75
C ASP A 53 -5.88 -6.16 -7.06
N GLU A 54 -6.33 -5.32 -7.99
CA GLU A 54 -6.73 -5.79 -9.32
C GLU A 54 -5.50 -6.19 -10.16
N ALA A 55 -4.38 -5.47 -10.01
CA ALA A 55 -3.12 -5.78 -10.70
C ALA A 55 -2.46 -7.06 -10.15
N SER A 56 -2.51 -7.29 -8.84
CA SER A 56 -2.03 -8.52 -8.20
C SER A 56 -2.81 -9.73 -8.72
N THR A 57 -4.14 -9.60 -8.80
CA THR A 57 -5.01 -10.61 -9.41
C THR A 57 -4.71 -10.81 -10.90
N PHE A 58 -4.47 -9.74 -11.66
CA PHE A 58 -4.18 -9.81 -13.09
C PHE A 58 -2.82 -10.47 -13.38
N LEU A 59 -1.80 -10.16 -12.59
CA LEU A 59 -0.44 -10.69 -12.75
C LEU A 59 -0.25 -12.05 -12.08
N GLY A 60 -1.15 -12.44 -11.17
CA GLY A 60 -1.05 -13.68 -10.40
C GLY A 60 0.04 -13.67 -9.33
N ILE A 61 0.45 -12.48 -8.87
CA ILE A 61 1.48 -12.26 -7.82
C ILE A 61 0.87 -11.43 -6.68
N SER A 62 1.51 -11.41 -5.52
CA SER A 62 1.02 -10.67 -4.35
C SER A 62 1.17 -9.15 -4.53
N ALA A 63 0.39 -8.37 -3.77
CA ALA A 63 0.50 -6.91 -3.77
C ALA A 63 1.86 -6.45 -3.23
N GLU A 64 2.42 -7.19 -2.27
CA GLU A 64 3.75 -6.98 -1.71
C GLU A 64 4.84 -7.19 -2.79
N GLU A 65 4.74 -8.24 -3.60
CA GLU A 65 5.67 -8.50 -4.70
C GLU A 65 5.64 -7.38 -5.75
N ILE A 66 4.46 -6.82 -6.06
CA ILE A 66 4.35 -5.64 -6.93
C ILE A 66 5.07 -4.43 -6.32
N GLN A 67 4.90 -4.19 -5.02
CA GLN A 67 5.57 -3.08 -4.34
C GLN A 67 7.09 -3.28 -4.29
N GLU A 68 7.55 -4.51 -4.12
CA GLU A 68 8.97 -4.87 -4.15
C GLU A 68 9.57 -4.59 -5.53
N ILE A 69 8.90 -5.01 -6.60
CA ILE A 69 9.34 -4.72 -7.98
C ILE A 69 9.50 -3.21 -8.18
N ILE A 70 8.47 -2.42 -7.83
CA ILE A 70 8.50 -0.96 -7.99
C ILE A 70 9.65 -0.36 -7.16
N SER A 71 9.83 -0.81 -5.92
CA SER A 71 10.87 -0.30 -5.02
C SER A 71 12.27 -0.63 -5.52
N ASN A 72 12.49 -1.86 -5.99
CA ASN A 72 13.76 -2.32 -6.53
C ASN A 72 14.14 -1.57 -7.82
N GLU A 73 13.17 -1.34 -8.71
CA GLU A 73 13.41 -0.56 -9.92
C GLU A 73 13.71 0.91 -9.61
N LEU A 74 13.02 1.52 -8.65
CA LEU A 74 13.29 2.90 -8.19
C LEU A 74 14.67 3.02 -7.54
N GLN A 75 15.07 2.08 -6.67
CA GLN A 75 16.40 2.07 -6.06
C GLN A 75 17.50 1.90 -7.11
N HIS A 76 17.29 1.04 -8.11
CA HIS A 76 18.21 0.90 -9.23
C HIS A 76 18.34 2.21 -10.01
N MET A 77 17.22 2.89 -10.25
CA MET A 77 17.18 4.18 -10.94
C MET A 77 17.90 5.28 -10.16
N ASP A 78 17.76 5.30 -8.84
CA ASP A 78 18.44 6.25 -7.96
C ASP A 78 19.96 6.00 -7.93
N LYS A 79 20.37 4.72 -7.88
CA LYS A 79 21.79 4.33 -7.81
C LYS A 79 22.54 4.48 -9.13
N TYR A 80 21.91 4.15 -10.25
CA TYR A 80 22.56 4.04 -11.56
C TYR A 80 22.11 5.10 -12.57
N HIS A 81 21.10 5.92 -12.24
CA HIS A 81 20.49 6.94 -13.11
C HIS A 81 20.13 6.45 -14.52
N SER A 82 20.01 5.14 -14.67
CA SER A 82 19.76 4.48 -15.94
C SER A 82 18.95 3.22 -15.67
N PHE A 83 18.12 2.87 -16.64
CA PHE A 83 17.28 1.68 -16.56
C PHE A 83 17.20 1.03 -17.94
N THR A 84 17.38 -0.28 -17.97
CA THR A 84 17.41 -1.03 -19.23
C THR A 84 16.06 -1.71 -19.45
N GLY A 85 15.31 -1.21 -20.43
CA GLY A 85 13.97 -1.70 -20.77
C GLY A 85 12.84 -0.87 -20.18
N LYS A 86 11.63 -1.41 -20.18
CA LYS A 86 10.45 -0.74 -19.61
C LYS A 86 10.35 -1.00 -18.11
N MET A 87 10.18 0.08 -17.35
CA MET A 87 9.88 0.03 -15.92
C MET A 87 8.46 -0.47 -15.68
N PHE A 88 8.22 -0.94 -14.47
CA PHE A 88 6.90 -1.29 -14.00
C PHE A 88 5.95 -0.11 -14.20
N PRO A 89 4.94 -0.24 -15.06
CA PRO A 89 4.12 0.90 -15.45
C PRO A 89 3.11 1.22 -14.36
N TYR A 90 3.36 2.27 -13.59
CA TYR A 90 2.45 2.73 -12.54
C TYR A 90 2.12 4.21 -12.67
N ILE A 91 0.93 4.58 -12.18
CA ILE A 91 0.48 5.95 -12.01
C ILE A 91 0.21 6.15 -10.53
N LYS A 92 0.91 7.12 -9.91
CA LYS A 92 0.71 7.45 -8.51
C LYS A 92 -0.25 8.62 -8.38
N LEU A 93 -1.43 8.39 -7.81
CA LEU A 93 -2.45 9.41 -7.53
C LEU A 93 -2.87 9.35 -6.07
N ASN A 94 -2.75 10.48 -5.35
CA ASN A 94 -3.16 10.59 -3.94
C ASN A 94 -2.62 9.45 -3.06
N ASN A 95 -1.31 9.18 -3.16
CA ASN A 95 -0.61 8.06 -2.49
C ASN A 95 -1.05 6.64 -2.87
N ASN A 96 -1.96 6.47 -3.83
CA ASN A 96 -2.37 5.16 -4.34
C ASN A 96 -1.72 4.89 -5.69
N PHE A 97 -1.38 3.62 -5.93
CA PHE A 97 -0.87 3.17 -7.22
C PHE A 97 -2.02 2.64 -8.08
N TYR A 98 -2.02 3.09 -9.33
CA TYR A 98 -2.94 2.67 -10.37
C TYR A 98 -2.14 2.17 -11.57
N PHE A 99 -2.71 1.24 -12.32
CA PHE A 99 -2.02 0.58 -13.41
C PHE A 99 -2.92 0.50 -14.63
N ASN A 100 -2.37 0.65 -15.83
CA ASN A 100 -3.11 0.35 -17.05
C ASN A 100 -2.88 -1.12 -17.42
N LYS A 101 -3.94 -1.84 -17.80
CA LYS A 101 -3.85 -3.28 -18.14
C LYS A 101 -2.99 -3.55 -19.37
N ASP A 102 -3.10 -2.72 -20.40
CA ASP A 102 -2.37 -2.91 -21.65
C ASP A 102 -0.87 -2.68 -21.42
N GLU A 103 -0.53 -1.61 -20.70
CA GLU A 103 0.85 -1.31 -20.29
C GLU A 103 1.46 -2.43 -19.42
N LEU A 104 0.69 -2.95 -18.45
CA LEU A 104 1.12 -4.08 -17.62
C LEU A 104 1.37 -5.33 -18.47
N ASN A 105 0.49 -5.63 -19.42
CA ASN A 105 0.65 -6.78 -20.30
C ASN A 105 1.90 -6.65 -21.20
N GLU A 106 2.14 -5.46 -21.76
CA GLU A 106 3.37 -5.20 -22.52
C GLU A 106 4.62 -5.36 -21.65
N TRP A 107 4.59 -4.85 -20.41
CA TRP A 107 5.68 -5.00 -19.46
C TRP A 107 5.97 -6.48 -19.17
N VAL A 108 4.94 -7.30 -18.93
CA VAL A 108 5.10 -8.76 -18.73
C VAL A 108 5.75 -9.40 -19.96
N GLN A 109 5.29 -9.09 -21.16
CA GLN A 109 5.83 -9.65 -22.40
C GLN A 109 7.31 -9.28 -22.60
N GLU A 110 7.68 -8.03 -22.33
CA GLU A 110 9.06 -7.58 -22.44
C GLU A 110 9.97 -8.27 -21.41
N LYS A 111 9.57 -8.32 -20.14
CA LYS A 111 10.35 -8.96 -19.07
C LYS A 111 10.51 -10.45 -19.31
N ALA A 112 9.47 -11.12 -19.77
CA ALA A 112 9.52 -12.53 -20.18
C ALA A 112 10.50 -12.75 -21.34
N SER A 113 10.47 -11.86 -22.35
CA SER A 113 11.39 -11.93 -23.49
C SER A 113 12.85 -11.70 -23.09
N ARG A 114 13.09 -10.81 -22.13
CA ARG A 114 14.42 -10.48 -21.61
C ARG A 114 14.93 -11.45 -20.53
N ARG A 115 14.09 -12.38 -20.05
CA ARG A 115 14.39 -13.30 -18.93
C ARG A 115 14.88 -12.54 -17.69
N THR A 116 14.18 -11.47 -17.33
CA THR A 116 14.56 -10.65 -16.17
C THR A 116 14.33 -11.43 -14.88
N ASN A 117 15.36 -11.57 -14.05
CA ASN A 117 15.30 -12.21 -12.73
C ASN A 117 15.30 -11.12 -11.65
N PHE A 118 14.26 -11.10 -10.81
CA PHE A 118 14.13 -10.13 -9.71
C PHE A 118 14.69 -10.62 -8.38
N ASP A 119 14.90 -11.93 -8.23
CA ASP A 119 15.44 -12.58 -7.02
C ASP A 119 16.92 -12.28 -6.73
N TYR A 120 17.61 -11.52 -7.59
CA TYR A 120 19.06 -11.33 -7.50
C TYR A 120 19.46 -9.86 -7.64
N TYR A 121 19.39 -9.12 -6.53
CA TYR A 121 20.16 -7.90 -6.35
C TYR A 121 21.40 -8.23 -5.50
N PRO A 122 22.62 -8.24 -6.07
CA PRO A 122 23.81 -8.35 -5.24
C PRO A 122 23.89 -7.12 -4.35
N VAL A 123 23.81 -7.35 -3.05
CA VAL A 123 24.17 -6.36 -2.04
C VAL A 123 25.66 -6.09 -2.23
N LEU A 124 25.98 -4.99 -2.91
CA LEU A 124 27.31 -4.41 -3.01
C LEU A 124 27.38 -3.19 -2.10
#